data_AF-A0A1G4GQX5-F1
#
_entry.id   AF-A0A1G4GQX5-F1
#
_cell.length_a   1.000
_cell.length_b   1.000
_cell.length_c   1.000
_cell.angle_alpha   90.00
_cell.angle_beta   90.00
_cell.angle_gamma   90.00
#
_symmetry.space_group_name_H-M   'P 1'
#
loop_
_entity.id
_entity.type
_entity.pdbx_description
1 polymer ?
#
loop_
_entity_poly.entity_id
_entity_poly.type
_entity_poly.pdbx_seq_one_letter_code
_entity_poly.pdbx_strand_id
1 'polypeptide(L)'
;MSGDLKKIKKVGMYFIEVWKSCGMNMQNVEFLWASEEINKKPNEYWSLVIDISKSFNINRIKRCLKIMGRSEGEENYCSQILYPCMQCADIFFLNVDICQLGIDQRKVNMLAREYCEIKKMKKKPIILSHQMLPGLLEGQEKMSKSDENSAIFMDDSEADVNRKIKKGYCPPGVIESNPIFAYARSIVFPHYNEFALQRKEKNGGNKTYATIAELEADYLSGALHPLDLKDNVAIYLNKMLQPVRDHFQNDAAAKSLLSEIKKYKVTK
;
A
#
# COMPACT_ATOMS: atom_id res chain seq x y z
N MET A 1 4.89 -12.53 14.48
CA MET A 1 3.47 -12.84 14.69
C MET A 1 3.19 -14.33 14.48
N SER A 2 4.05 -15.08 13.75
CA SER A 2 4.13 -16.54 13.75
C SER A 2 2.81 -17.29 13.53
N GLY A 3 1.89 -16.73 12.72
CA GLY A 3 0.57 -17.32 12.47
C GLY A 3 -0.45 -17.17 13.60
N ASP A 4 -0.16 -16.41 14.66
CA ASP A 4 -1.08 -16.17 15.77
C ASP A 4 -2.28 -15.31 15.33
N LEU A 5 -3.44 -15.96 15.16
CA LEU A 5 -4.69 -15.32 14.72
C LEU A 5 -5.17 -14.20 15.66
N LYS A 6 -4.89 -14.29 16.96
CA LYS A 6 -5.27 -13.24 17.92
C LYS A 6 -4.46 -11.96 17.65
N LYS A 7 -3.16 -12.11 17.40
CA LYS A 7 -2.29 -10.99 17.03
C LYS A 7 -2.66 -10.41 15.67
N ILE A 8 -2.98 -11.27 14.70
CA ILE A 8 -3.45 -10.83 13.37
C ILE A 8 -4.73 -10.01 13.49
N LYS A 9 -5.72 -10.49 14.28
CA LYS A 9 -6.97 -9.76 14.51
C LYS A 9 -6.72 -8.41 15.19
N LYS A 10 -5.83 -8.34 16.19
CA LYS A 10 -5.45 -7.06 16.82
C LYS A 10 -4.77 -6.09 15.85
N VAL A 11 -3.87 -6.58 14.99
CA VAL A 11 -3.27 -5.74 13.94
C VAL A 11 -4.31 -5.26 12.92
N GLY A 12 -5.28 -6.11 12.57
CA GLY A 12 -6.40 -5.70 11.71
C GLY A 12 -7.25 -4.60 12.34
N MET A 13 -7.51 -4.66 13.65
CA MET A 13 -8.19 -3.59 14.39
C MET A 13 -7.38 -2.29 14.33
N TYR A 14 -6.06 -2.38 14.50
CA TYR A 14 -5.16 -1.22 14.36
C TYR A 14 -5.27 -0.58 12.97
N PHE A 15 -5.30 -1.39 11.90
CA PHE A 15 -5.46 -0.85 10.54
C PHE A 15 -6.81 -0.16 10.34
N ILE A 16 -7.91 -0.71 10.87
CA ILE A 16 -9.22 -0.06 10.82
C ILE A 16 -9.20 1.30 11.51
N GLU A 17 -8.58 1.40 12.69
CA GLU A 17 -8.44 2.67 13.42
C GLU A 17 -7.60 3.69 12.63
N VAL A 18 -6.47 3.27 12.04
CA VAL A 18 -5.68 4.12 11.14
C VAL A 18 -6.54 4.62 9.98
N TRP A 19 -7.22 3.73 9.26
CA TRP A 19 -8.03 4.10 8.09
C TRP A 19 -9.18 5.05 8.44
N LYS A 20 -9.82 4.89 9.60
CA LYS A 20 -10.82 5.83 10.12
C LYS A 20 -10.26 7.22 10.36
N SER A 21 -9.00 7.31 10.76
CA SER A 21 -8.32 8.59 11.00
C SER A 21 -7.65 9.21 9.76
N CYS A 22 -7.70 8.56 8.58
CA CYS A 22 -7.06 9.06 7.35
C CYS A 22 -7.88 10.12 6.58
N GLY A 23 -9.03 10.57 7.10
CA GLY A 23 -9.89 11.54 6.40
C GLY A 23 -10.64 10.97 5.19
N MET A 24 -10.82 9.65 5.11
CA MET A 24 -11.66 9.03 4.09
C MET A 24 -13.15 9.32 4.34
N ASN A 25 -13.93 9.50 3.28
CA ASN A 25 -15.39 9.53 3.40
C ASN A 25 -15.91 8.11 3.67
N MET A 26 -16.35 7.87 4.91
CA MET A 26 -16.79 6.55 5.35
C MET A 26 -18.21 6.15 4.91
N GLN A 27 -18.95 7.02 4.22
CA GLN A 27 -20.32 6.71 3.78
C GLN A 27 -20.39 5.46 2.89
N ASN A 28 -19.37 5.23 2.05
CA ASN A 28 -19.33 4.14 1.08
C ASN A 28 -18.10 3.23 1.29
N VAL A 29 -17.62 3.12 2.53
CA VAL A 29 -16.46 2.30 2.89
C VAL A 29 -16.87 1.24 3.90
N GLU A 30 -16.56 -0.02 3.60
CA GLU A 30 -16.81 -1.16 4.47
C GLU A 30 -15.50 -1.85 4.86
N PHE A 31 -15.41 -2.26 6.12
CA PHE A 31 -14.30 -3.08 6.63
C PHE A 31 -14.80 -4.49 6.89
N LEU A 32 -14.47 -5.42 5.99
CA LEU A 32 -14.90 -6.81 6.07
C LEU A 32 -13.76 -7.71 6.58
N TRP A 33 -14.07 -8.57 7.54
CA TRP A 33 -13.13 -9.58 8.02
C TRP A 33 -13.30 -10.85 7.21
N ALA A 34 -12.27 -11.27 6.48
CA ALA A 34 -12.31 -12.47 5.64
C ALA A 34 -12.84 -13.70 6.41
N SER A 35 -12.33 -13.94 7.63
CA SER A 35 -12.79 -15.04 8.47
C SER A 35 -14.28 -14.96 8.84
N GLU A 36 -14.83 -13.77 9.00
CA GLU A 36 -16.23 -13.60 9.38
C GLU A 36 -17.13 -13.78 8.16
N GLU A 37 -16.79 -13.15 7.03
CA GLU A 37 -17.57 -13.25 5.79
C GLU A 37 -17.56 -14.66 5.20
N ILE A 38 -16.41 -15.34 5.19
CA ILE A 38 -16.30 -16.72 4.72
C ILE A 38 -17.17 -17.65 5.58
N ASN A 39 -17.15 -17.47 6.90
CA ASN A 39 -17.92 -18.33 7.81
C ASN A 39 -19.44 -18.03 7.81
N LYS A 40 -19.89 -16.89 7.26
CA LYS A 40 -21.32 -16.67 7.00
C LYS A 40 -21.85 -17.56 5.87
N LYS A 41 -21.02 -17.85 4.86
CA LYS A 41 -21.40 -18.66 3.68
C LYS A 41 -20.29 -19.66 3.30
N PRO A 42 -19.92 -20.58 4.21
CA PRO A 42 -18.71 -21.39 4.05
C PRO A 42 -18.83 -22.38 2.89
N ASN A 43 -20.03 -22.95 2.67
CA ASN A 43 -20.27 -23.87 1.57
C ASN A 43 -20.09 -23.19 0.21
N GLU A 44 -20.60 -21.97 0.05
CA GLU A 44 -20.44 -21.18 -1.18
C GLU A 44 -18.96 -20.87 -1.43
N TYR A 45 -18.29 -20.33 -0.40
CA TYR A 45 -16.89 -19.90 -0.52
C TYR A 45 -15.95 -21.07 -0.83
N TRP A 46 -16.01 -22.15 -0.06
CA TRP A 46 -15.09 -23.27 -0.24
C TRP A 46 -15.39 -24.08 -1.50
N SER A 47 -16.67 -24.17 -1.91
CA SER A 47 -17.01 -24.76 -3.22
C SER A 47 -16.36 -23.97 -4.37
N LEU A 48 -16.38 -22.65 -4.29
CA LEU A 48 -15.73 -21.78 -5.27
C LEU A 48 -14.20 -21.95 -5.27
N VAL A 49 -13.57 -22.00 -4.11
CA VAL A 49 -12.11 -22.24 -3.99
C VAL A 49 -11.72 -23.57 -4.64
N ILE A 50 -12.48 -24.64 -4.37
CA ILE A 50 -12.22 -25.96 -4.96
C ILE A 50 -12.43 -25.94 -6.47
N ASP A 51 -13.48 -25.29 -6.97
CA ASP A 51 -13.75 -25.18 -8.41
C ASP A 51 -12.65 -24.38 -9.14
N ILE A 52 -12.15 -23.30 -8.53
CA ILE A 52 -10.99 -22.56 -9.02
C ILE A 52 -9.75 -23.46 -9.05
N SER A 53 -9.48 -24.22 -7.98
CA SER A 53 -8.30 -25.10 -7.93
C SER A 53 -8.34 -26.21 -8.99
N LYS A 54 -9.53 -26.66 -9.40
CA LYS A 54 -9.71 -27.64 -10.49
C LYS A 54 -9.54 -27.03 -11.88
N SER A 55 -9.68 -25.70 -11.99
CA SER A 55 -9.65 -24.98 -13.28
C SER A 55 -8.24 -24.64 -13.74
N PHE A 56 -7.23 -24.72 -12.87
CA PHE A 56 -5.85 -24.34 -13.17
C PHE A 56 -4.86 -25.39 -12.69
N ASN A 57 -3.81 -25.63 -13.48
CA ASN A 57 -2.72 -26.49 -13.05
C ASN A 57 -1.80 -25.80 -12.02
N ILE A 58 -1.00 -26.60 -11.32
CA ILE A 58 -0.09 -26.13 -10.25
C ILE A 58 0.86 -25.05 -10.79
N ASN A 59 1.42 -25.23 -11.98
CA ASN A 59 2.36 -24.26 -12.58
C ASN A 59 1.70 -22.88 -12.77
N ARG A 60 0.43 -22.84 -13.19
CA ARG A 60 -0.31 -21.59 -13.36
C ARG A 60 -0.55 -20.89 -12.03
N ILE A 61 -0.83 -21.64 -10.96
CA ILE A 61 -1.00 -21.10 -9.60
C ILE A 61 0.34 -20.62 -9.03
N LYS A 62 1.45 -21.35 -9.23
CA LYS A 62 2.80 -20.95 -8.78
C LYS A 62 3.24 -19.60 -9.36
N ARG A 63 2.82 -19.26 -10.58
CA ARG A 63 3.10 -17.92 -11.14
C ARG A 63 2.53 -16.78 -10.29
N CYS A 64 1.52 -17.04 -9.46
CA CYS A 64 0.91 -16.07 -8.55
C CYS A 64 1.64 -15.91 -7.20
N LEU A 65 2.74 -16.63 -6.93
CA LEU A 65 3.47 -16.53 -5.65
C LEU A 65 3.88 -15.10 -5.25
N LYS A 66 4.11 -14.21 -6.24
CA LYS A 66 4.46 -12.81 -5.99
C LYS A 66 3.41 -12.05 -5.17
N ILE A 67 2.12 -12.44 -5.23
CA ILE A 67 1.03 -11.77 -4.50
C ILE A 67 1.20 -11.85 -2.97
N MET A 68 1.89 -12.89 -2.49
CA MET A 68 2.20 -13.14 -1.09
C MET A 68 3.68 -12.88 -0.76
N GLY A 69 4.41 -12.21 -1.66
CA GLY A 69 5.84 -11.91 -1.48
C GLY A 69 6.75 -13.14 -1.56
N ARG A 70 6.30 -14.20 -2.24
CA ARG A 70 7.04 -15.47 -2.42
C ARG A 70 7.53 -15.63 -3.86
N SER A 71 8.50 -16.52 -4.04
CA SER A 71 9.15 -16.84 -5.31
C SER A 71 9.19 -18.35 -5.56
N GLU A 72 9.44 -18.76 -6.81
CA GLU A 72 9.53 -20.19 -7.16
C GLU A 72 10.84 -20.85 -6.69
N GLY A 73 11.85 -20.05 -6.33
CA GLY A 73 13.16 -20.55 -5.89
C GLY A 73 13.26 -20.91 -4.41
N GLU A 74 12.19 -20.72 -3.63
CA GLU A 74 12.11 -21.12 -2.23
C GLU A 74 11.24 -22.38 -2.05
N GLU A 75 11.25 -22.96 -0.85
CA GLU A 75 10.37 -24.10 -0.54
C GLU A 75 8.90 -23.69 -0.64
N ASN A 76 8.16 -24.34 -1.56
CA ASN A 76 6.77 -24.01 -1.82
C ASN A 76 5.82 -24.94 -1.07
N TYR A 77 5.31 -24.46 0.07
CA TYR A 77 4.29 -25.16 0.85
C TYR A 77 2.94 -25.20 0.10
N CYS A 78 2.12 -26.23 0.36
CA CYS A 78 0.78 -26.36 -0.22
C CYS A 78 -0.14 -25.16 0.09
N SER A 79 0.07 -24.48 1.22
CA SER A 79 -0.63 -23.23 1.56
C SER A 79 -0.41 -22.14 0.51
N GLN A 80 0.75 -22.12 -0.15
CA GLN A 80 1.08 -21.17 -1.22
C GLN A 80 0.36 -21.49 -2.55
N ILE A 81 -0.25 -22.67 -2.68
CA ILE A 81 -1.15 -23.01 -3.78
C ILE A 81 -2.60 -22.69 -3.41
N LEU A 82 -2.98 -22.89 -2.14
CA LEU A 82 -4.33 -22.59 -1.66
C LEU A 82 -4.60 -21.07 -1.63
N TYR A 83 -3.63 -20.28 -1.19
CA TYR A 83 -3.80 -18.83 -1.00
C TYR A 83 -4.23 -18.09 -2.29
N PRO A 84 -3.61 -18.29 -3.47
CA PRO A 84 -4.08 -17.66 -4.70
C PRO A 84 -5.47 -18.13 -5.14
N CYS A 85 -5.86 -19.37 -4.84
CA CYS A 85 -7.21 -19.86 -5.10
C CYS A 85 -8.24 -19.16 -4.21
N MET A 86 -7.92 -18.96 -2.93
CA MET A 86 -8.74 -18.19 -1.99
C MET A 86 -8.88 -16.72 -2.42
N GLN A 87 -7.77 -16.05 -2.74
CA GLN A 87 -7.81 -14.65 -3.19
C GLN A 87 -8.54 -14.48 -4.53
N CYS A 88 -8.49 -15.48 -5.42
CA CYS A 88 -9.30 -15.50 -6.64
C CYS A 88 -10.79 -15.69 -6.31
N ALA A 89 -11.12 -16.55 -5.34
CA ALA A 89 -12.49 -16.77 -4.89
C ALA A 89 -13.10 -15.50 -4.27
N ASP A 90 -12.32 -14.74 -3.50
CA ASP A 90 -12.75 -13.50 -2.85
C ASP A 90 -13.38 -12.51 -3.85
N ILE A 91 -12.81 -12.40 -5.06
CA ILE A 91 -13.29 -11.49 -6.11
C ILE A 91 -14.75 -11.78 -6.48
N PHE A 92 -15.12 -13.06 -6.60
CA PHE A 92 -16.48 -13.45 -6.94
C PHE A 92 -17.39 -13.51 -5.72
N PHE A 93 -16.87 -13.98 -4.59
CA PHE A 93 -17.63 -14.09 -3.34
C PHE A 93 -18.11 -12.73 -2.82
N LEU A 94 -17.27 -11.70 -2.95
CA LEU A 94 -17.58 -10.31 -2.63
C LEU A 94 -18.28 -9.58 -3.78
N ASN A 95 -18.58 -10.26 -4.90
CA ASN A 95 -19.23 -9.71 -6.10
C ASN A 95 -18.52 -8.48 -6.71
N VAL A 96 -17.20 -8.42 -6.62
CA VAL A 96 -16.37 -7.26 -6.99
C VAL A 96 -16.53 -6.88 -8.46
N ASP A 97 -16.84 -5.61 -8.71
CA ASP A 97 -16.82 -5.01 -10.05
C ASP A 97 -15.41 -4.58 -10.47
N ILE A 98 -14.65 -3.99 -9.54
CA ILE A 98 -13.31 -3.44 -9.78
C ILE A 98 -12.33 -3.95 -8.72
N CYS A 99 -11.33 -4.73 -9.15
CA CYS A 99 -10.21 -5.13 -8.30
C CYS A 99 -9.19 -3.98 -8.22
N GLN A 100 -9.29 -3.16 -7.17
CA GLN A 100 -8.36 -2.06 -6.89
C GLN A 100 -7.28 -2.52 -5.90
N LEU A 101 -6.12 -2.93 -6.42
CA LEU A 101 -4.99 -3.44 -5.66
C LEU A 101 -3.67 -3.01 -6.30
N GLY A 102 -2.55 -3.16 -5.59
CA GLY A 102 -1.22 -2.86 -6.15
C GLY A 102 -0.91 -3.72 -7.39
N ILE A 103 -0.04 -3.22 -8.27
CA ILE A 103 0.37 -3.93 -9.49
C ILE A 103 1.02 -5.30 -9.21
N ASP A 104 1.54 -5.51 -7.99
CA ASP A 104 2.05 -6.80 -7.52
C ASP A 104 0.96 -7.88 -7.36
N GLN A 105 -0.29 -7.47 -7.16
CA GLN A 105 -1.47 -8.36 -7.07
C GLN A 105 -2.05 -8.73 -8.45
N ARG A 106 -1.55 -8.15 -9.55
CA ARG A 106 -2.17 -8.30 -10.88
C ARG A 106 -2.34 -9.74 -11.35
N LYS A 107 -1.44 -10.65 -10.96
CA LYS A 107 -1.41 -12.02 -11.50
C LYS A 107 -2.62 -12.86 -11.04
N VAL A 108 -3.08 -12.68 -9.80
CA VAL A 108 -4.29 -13.35 -9.32
C VAL A 108 -5.56 -12.68 -9.84
N ASN A 109 -5.54 -11.35 -10.03
CA ASN A 109 -6.66 -10.66 -10.69
C ASN A 109 -6.82 -11.13 -12.16
N MET A 110 -5.70 -11.35 -12.87
CA MET A 110 -5.73 -11.96 -14.21
C MET A 110 -6.20 -13.41 -14.18
N LEU A 111 -5.82 -14.18 -13.15
CA LEU A 111 -6.33 -15.55 -12.94
C LEU A 111 -7.86 -15.55 -12.79
N ALA A 112 -8.43 -14.58 -12.10
CA ALA A 112 -9.88 -14.43 -11.99
C ALA A 112 -10.55 -14.13 -13.35
N ARG A 113 -9.93 -13.29 -14.19
CA ARG A 113 -10.45 -13.06 -15.55
C ARG A 113 -10.36 -14.31 -16.43
N GLU A 114 -9.25 -15.04 -16.37
CA GLU A 114 -9.10 -16.35 -17.04
C GLU A 114 -10.17 -17.34 -16.57
N TYR A 115 -10.46 -17.37 -15.27
CA TYR A 115 -11.52 -18.19 -14.70
C TYR A 115 -12.90 -17.83 -15.26
N CYS A 116 -13.19 -16.54 -15.43
CA CYS A 116 -14.42 -16.11 -16.12
C CYS A 116 -14.51 -16.65 -17.55
N GLU A 117 -13.42 -16.73 -18.31
CA GLU A 117 -13.44 -17.32 -19.66
C GLU A 117 -13.75 -18.81 -19.60
N ILE A 118 -13.07 -19.55 -18.71
CA ILE A 118 -13.26 -21.00 -18.52
C ILE A 118 -14.72 -21.30 -18.17
N LYS A 119 -15.31 -20.51 -17.28
CA LYS A 119 -16.69 -20.67 -16.81
C LYS A 119 -17.72 -19.94 -17.67
N LYS A 120 -17.30 -19.28 -18.76
CA LYS A 120 -18.15 -18.49 -19.66
C LYS A 120 -19.00 -17.43 -18.94
N MET A 121 -18.42 -16.80 -17.91
CA MET A 121 -19.06 -15.74 -17.14
C MET A 121 -19.04 -14.43 -17.92
N LYS A 122 -20.20 -13.77 -18.00
CA LYS A 122 -20.34 -12.47 -18.68
C LYS A 122 -19.74 -11.32 -17.86
N LYS A 123 -19.98 -11.32 -16.54
CA LYS A 123 -19.43 -10.32 -15.61
C LYS A 123 -17.97 -10.66 -15.34
N LYS A 124 -17.05 -9.85 -15.89
CA LYS A 124 -15.60 -9.96 -15.64
C LYS A 124 -15.16 -8.76 -14.81
N PRO A 125 -14.38 -8.96 -13.72
CA PRO A 125 -13.92 -7.86 -12.89
C PRO A 125 -12.96 -6.96 -13.69
N ILE A 126 -13.10 -5.66 -13.53
CA ILE A 126 -12.14 -4.67 -14.03
C ILE A 126 -10.91 -4.71 -13.12
N ILE A 127 -9.71 -4.71 -13.71
CA ILE A 127 -8.46 -4.69 -12.94
C ILE A 127 -7.91 -3.27 -12.99
N LEU A 128 -8.03 -2.54 -11.88
CA LEU A 128 -7.54 -1.17 -11.75
C LEU A 128 -6.36 -1.13 -10.78
N SER A 129 -5.17 -1.46 -11.30
CA SER A 129 -3.97 -1.56 -10.47
C SER A 129 -3.28 -0.21 -10.26
N HIS A 130 -2.96 0.11 -9.00
CA HIS A 130 -2.13 1.27 -8.68
C HIS A 130 -0.63 0.93 -8.68
N GLN A 131 0.21 1.94 -8.93
CA GLN A 131 1.66 1.80 -8.92
C GLN A 131 2.19 1.51 -7.51
N MET A 132 3.32 0.80 -7.43
CA MET A 132 3.99 0.61 -6.14
C MET A 132 4.67 1.90 -5.72
N LEU A 133 4.47 2.31 -4.46
CA LEU A 133 5.26 3.38 -3.89
C LEU A 133 6.67 2.83 -3.55
N PRO A 134 7.75 3.48 -4.03
CA PRO A 134 9.10 3.01 -3.80
C PRO A 134 9.53 3.15 -2.34
N GLY A 135 10.51 2.33 -1.94
CA GLY A 135 11.22 2.51 -0.68
C GLY A 135 12.07 3.77 -0.70
N LEU A 136 12.36 4.34 0.47
CA LEU A 136 13.10 5.60 0.57
C LEU A 136 14.56 5.49 0.13
N LEU A 137 15.17 4.30 0.11
CA LEU A 137 16.57 4.12 -0.27
C LEU A 137 16.72 3.78 -1.75
N GLU A 138 17.92 4.00 -2.30
CA GLU A 138 18.23 3.71 -3.70
C GLU A 138 18.02 2.23 -4.04
N GLY A 139 17.45 1.95 -5.21
CA GLY A 139 17.20 0.58 -5.69
C GLY A 139 16.01 -0.15 -5.03
N GLN A 140 15.29 0.50 -4.11
CA GLN A 140 14.13 -0.11 -3.46
C GLN A 140 12.85 0.19 -4.24
N GLU A 141 12.49 -0.69 -5.19
CA GLU A 141 11.26 -0.55 -6.00
C GLU A 141 9.95 -0.59 -5.19
N LYS A 142 9.99 -1.11 -3.95
CA LYS A 142 8.82 -1.26 -3.08
C LYS A 142 9.19 -1.01 -1.63
N MET A 143 8.39 -0.20 -0.92
CA MET A 143 8.50 -0.09 0.54
C MET A 143 8.37 -1.45 1.20
N SER A 144 9.29 -1.76 2.12
CA SER A 144 9.31 -3.04 2.81
C SER A 144 9.27 -2.87 4.32
N LYS A 145 8.61 -3.79 5.01
CA LYS A 145 8.68 -3.87 6.48
C LYS A 145 10.03 -4.42 6.98
N SER A 146 10.91 -4.86 6.09
CA SER A 146 12.17 -5.50 6.46
C SER A 146 13.26 -4.50 6.80
N ASP A 147 13.19 -3.29 6.25
CA ASP A 147 14.10 -2.19 6.53
C ASP A 147 13.31 -1.00 7.08
N GLU A 148 13.51 -0.70 8.35
CA GLU A 148 12.81 0.37 9.06
C GLU A 148 13.03 1.76 8.44
N ASN A 149 14.18 1.98 7.78
CA ASN A 149 14.49 3.23 7.11
C ASN A 149 13.93 3.30 5.68
N SER A 150 13.43 2.18 5.13
CA SER A 150 12.86 2.12 3.78
C SER A 150 11.43 2.63 3.68
N ALA A 151 10.71 2.71 4.79
CA ALA A 151 9.27 3.00 4.81
C ALA A 151 8.93 4.06 5.86
N ILE A 152 7.95 4.90 5.51
CA ILE A 152 7.27 5.79 6.45
C ILE A 152 6.04 5.04 6.97
N PHE A 153 5.95 4.90 8.29
CA PHE A 153 4.82 4.26 8.94
C PHE A 153 3.77 5.30 9.36
N MET A 154 2.52 4.86 9.45
CA MET A 154 1.39 5.72 9.83
C MET A 154 1.49 6.25 11.26
N ASP A 155 2.31 5.60 12.09
CA ASP A 155 2.58 5.95 13.48
C ASP A 155 3.99 6.54 13.71
N ASP A 156 4.70 6.90 12.63
CA ASP A 156 5.97 7.63 12.73
C ASP A 156 5.73 9.04 13.31
N SER A 157 6.59 9.44 14.26
CA SER A 157 6.60 10.81 14.77
C SER A 157 7.06 11.80 13.69
N GLU A 158 6.82 13.09 13.93
CA GLU A 158 7.32 14.14 13.03
C GLU A 158 8.85 14.05 12.84
N ALA A 159 9.58 13.80 13.92
CA ALA A 159 11.02 13.64 13.90
C ALA A 159 11.46 12.39 13.09
N ASP A 160 10.70 11.29 13.17
CA ASP A 160 10.98 10.08 12.40
C ASP A 160 10.77 10.31 10.90
N VAL A 161 9.67 10.95 10.49
CA VAL A 161 9.40 11.32 9.10
C VAL A 161 10.51 12.22 8.56
N ASN A 162 10.86 13.28 9.29
CA ASN A 162 11.93 14.21 8.90
C ASN A 162 13.28 13.49 8.75
N ARG A 163 13.62 12.61 9.69
CA ARG A 163 14.85 11.81 9.66
C ARG A 163 14.87 10.88 8.44
N LYS A 164 13.78 10.17 8.18
CA LYS A 164 13.66 9.19 7.08
C LYS A 164 13.71 9.89 5.71
N ILE A 165 12.94 10.96 5.51
CA ILE A 165 12.95 11.76 4.27
C ILE A 165 14.33 12.39 4.02
N LYS A 166 14.97 12.92 5.06
CA LYS A 166 16.32 13.50 4.94
C LYS A 166 17.33 12.48 4.42
N LYS A 167 17.25 11.23 4.88
CA LYS A 167 18.11 10.11 4.44
C LYS A 167 17.68 9.49 3.10
N GLY A 168 16.47 9.75 2.64
CA GLY A 168 15.94 9.17 1.41
C GLY A 168 16.76 9.54 0.17
N TYR A 169 16.79 8.65 -0.82
CA TYR A 169 17.44 8.87 -2.09
C TYR A 169 16.73 9.96 -2.88
N CYS A 170 17.46 10.98 -3.32
CA CYS A 170 16.91 12.13 -4.07
C CYS A 170 18.02 12.76 -4.92
N PRO A 171 18.40 12.10 -6.03
CA PRO A 171 19.46 12.59 -6.91
C PRO A 171 19.05 13.90 -7.62
N PRO A 172 19.96 14.89 -7.75
CA PRO A 172 19.65 16.15 -8.44
C PRO A 172 19.38 15.93 -9.91
N GLY A 173 18.33 16.56 -10.46
CA GLY A 173 18.01 16.50 -11.88
C GLY A 173 17.47 15.14 -12.36
N VAL A 174 17.22 14.17 -11.47
CA VAL A 174 16.82 12.81 -11.84
C VAL A 174 15.52 12.41 -11.14
N ILE A 175 14.47 12.15 -11.94
CA ILE A 175 13.15 11.72 -11.46
C ILE A 175 13.02 10.19 -11.43
N GLU A 176 13.64 9.51 -12.39
CA GLU A 176 13.58 8.05 -12.47
C GLU A 176 14.19 7.44 -11.21
N SER A 177 13.48 6.48 -10.61
CA SER A 177 13.88 5.83 -9.35
C SER A 177 14.13 6.79 -8.18
N ASN A 178 13.57 8.01 -8.20
CA ASN A 178 13.65 8.98 -7.11
C ASN A 178 12.42 8.84 -6.18
N PRO A 179 12.56 8.22 -4.99
CA PRO A 179 11.44 8.01 -4.10
C PRO A 179 10.86 9.31 -3.56
N ILE A 180 11.67 10.33 -3.26
CA ILE A 180 11.15 11.61 -2.76
C ILE A 180 10.26 12.27 -3.82
N PHE A 181 10.68 12.25 -5.08
CA PHE A 181 9.85 12.75 -6.18
C PHE A 181 8.58 11.89 -6.36
N ALA A 182 8.68 10.58 -6.24
CA ALA A 182 7.52 9.69 -6.31
C ALA A 182 6.49 10.00 -5.20
N TYR A 183 6.92 10.37 -3.99
CA TYR A 183 5.99 10.72 -2.91
C TYR A 183 5.33 12.07 -3.18
N ALA A 184 6.08 13.04 -3.70
CA ALA A 184 5.50 14.31 -4.15
C ALA A 184 4.43 14.07 -5.24
N ARG A 185 4.74 13.27 -6.25
CA ARG A 185 3.85 12.95 -7.38
C ARG A 185 2.63 12.12 -6.99
N SER A 186 2.81 11.07 -6.19
CA SER A 186 1.77 10.04 -5.98
C SER A 186 0.98 10.21 -4.68
N ILE A 187 1.46 11.02 -3.73
CA ILE A 187 0.79 11.25 -2.44
C ILE A 187 0.43 12.72 -2.28
N VAL A 188 1.43 13.60 -2.31
CA VAL A 188 1.23 15.02 -1.99
C VAL A 188 0.35 15.69 -3.05
N PHE A 189 0.75 15.58 -4.32
CA PHE A 189 0.06 16.26 -5.41
C PHE A 189 -1.41 15.83 -5.55
N PRO A 190 -1.77 14.53 -5.52
CA PRO A 190 -3.16 14.11 -5.64
C PRO A 190 -4.03 14.48 -4.43
N HIS A 191 -3.42 14.72 -3.26
CA HIS A 191 -4.15 15.12 -2.06
C HIS A 191 -4.43 16.62 -2.03
N TYR A 192 -3.43 17.44 -2.38
CA TYR A 192 -3.52 18.90 -2.30
C TYR A 192 -3.91 19.57 -3.63
N ASN A 193 -3.87 18.85 -4.75
CA ASN A 193 -4.04 19.33 -6.13
C ASN A 193 -3.00 20.35 -6.62
N GLU A 194 -2.08 20.76 -5.75
CA GLU A 194 -0.93 21.62 -6.04
C GLU A 194 0.24 21.24 -5.13
N PHE A 195 1.43 21.75 -5.46
CA PHE A 195 2.61 21.64 -4.58
C PHE A 195 3.15 23.04 -4.29
N ALA A 196 2.82 23.59 -3.12
CA ALA A 196 3.40 24.85 -2.63
C ALA A 196 4.79 24.57 -2.03
N LEU A 197 5.84 24.95 -2.74
CA LEU A 197 7.23 24.86 -2.32
C LEU A 197 7.58 26.08 -1.47
N GLN A 198 7.97 25.82 -0.21
CA GLN A 198 8.51 26.81 0.70
C GLN A 198 10.04 26.71 0.71
N ARG A 199 10.72 27.81 0.35
CA ARG A 199 12.19 27.89 0.41
C ARG A 199 12.64 29.32 0.65
N LYS A 200 13.89 29.46 1.10
CA LYS A 200 14.48 30.77 1.42
C LYS A 200 14.56 31.65 0.17
N GLU A 201 14.43 32.97 0.33
CA GLU A 201 14.59 33.95 -0.77
C GLU A 201 15.89 33.74 -1.57
N LYS A 202 17.00 33.47 -0.88
CA LYS A 202 18.30 33.17 -1.49
C LYS A 202 18.33 31.94 -2.41
N ASN A 203 17.34 31.06 -2.31
CA ASN A 203 17.18 29.86 -3.15
C ASN A 203 16.06 30.05 -4.21
N GLY A 204 15.61 31.29 -4.45
CA GLY A 204 14.57 31.60 -5.44
C GLY A 204 13.14 31.70 -4.89
N GLY A 205 12.98 31.84 -3.56
CA GLY A 205 11.70 32.15 -2.92
C GLY A 205 10.64 31.06 -3.03
N ASN A 206 9.48 31.30 -2.40
CA ASN A 206 8.36 30.37 -2.47
C ASN A 206 7.80 30.26 -3.90
N LYS A 207 7.38 29.06 -4.30
CA LYS A 207 6.76 28.81 -5.62
C LYS A 207 5.65 27.77 -5.48
N THR A 208 4.52 27.98 -6.14
CA THR A 208 3.46 26.96 -6.21
C THR A 208 3.47 26.32 -7.59
N TYR A 209 3.48 24.99 -7.62
CA TYR A 209 3.32 24.20 -8.84
C TYR A 209 1.87 23.76 -8.95
N ALA A 210 1.16 24.26 -9.96
CA ALA A 210 -0.24 23.95 -10.20
C ALA A 210 -0.42 22.64 -10.98
N THR A 211 0.66 22.19 -11.64
CA THR A 211 0.68 20.92 -12.37
C THR A 211 1.92 20.11 -12.01
N ILE A 212 1.81 18.78 -12.10
CA ILE A 212 2.97 17.92 -11.88
C ILE A 212 4.06 18.16 -12.93
N ALA A 213 3.69 18.51 -14.16
CA ALA A 213 4.62 18.80 -15.25
C ALA A 213 5.54 19.99 -14.94
N GLU A 214 5.02 21.04 -14.28
CA GLU A 214 5.84 22.16 -13.82
C GLU A 214 6.85 21.74 -12.74
N LEU A 215 6.42 20.92 -11.77
CA LEU A 215 7.31 20.38 -10.73
C LEU A 215 8.41 19.51 -11.34
N GLU A 216 8.08 18.69 -12.34
CA GLU A 216 9.02 17.84 -13.06
C GLU A 216 10.06 18.67 -13.83
N ALA A 217 9.62 19.68 -14.58
CA ALA A 217 10.51 20.54 -15.36
C ALA A 217 11.52 21.29 -14.49
N ASP A 218 11.07 21.85 -13.37
CA ASP A 218 11.95 22.56 -12.43
C ASP A 218 12.93 21.61 -11.72
N TYR A 219 12.51 20.38 -11.42
CA TYR A 219 13.40 19.39 -10.83
C TYR A 219 14.47 18.90 -11.81
N LEU A 220 14.08 18.60 -13.06
CA LEU A 220 14.99 18.14 -14.12
C LEU A 220 16.00 19.22 -14.54
N SER A 221 15.58 20.47 -14.61
CA SER A 221 16.46 21.60 -14.94
C SER A 221 17.41 22.01 -13.82
N GLY A 222 17.19 21.51 -12.59
CA GLY A 222 17.93 21.89 -11.40
C GLY A 222 17.47 23.19 -10.74
N ALA A 223 16.40 23.82 -11.23
CA ALA A 223 15.78 24.99 -10.61
C ALA A 223 15.17 24.67 -9.23
N LEU A 224 14.79 23.41 -9.00
CA LEU A 224 14.40 22.87 -7.70
C LEU A 224 15.51 21.99 -7.12
N HIS A 225 16.09 22.43 -6.01
CA HIS A 225 17.14 21.68 -5.33
C HIS A 225 16.56 20.48 -4.55
N PRO A 226 17.24 19.30 -4.51
CA PRO A 226 16.77 18.12 -3.79
C PRO A 226 16.45 18.33 -2.31
N LEU A 227 17.21 19.20 -1.64
CA LEU A 227 16.96 19.54 -0.24
C LEU A 227 15.61 20.26 -0.05
N ASP A 228 15.30 21.22 -0.92
CA ASP A 228 14.03 21.94 -0.84
C ASP A 228 12.85 20.99 -1.13
N LEU A 229 13.01 20.07 -2.09
CA LEU A 229 12.00 19.02 -2.35
C LEU A 229 11.80 18.12 -1.12
N LYS A 230 12.89 17.62 -0.52
CA LYS A 230 12.84 16.78 0.69
C LYS A 230 12.13 17.46 1.84
N ASP A 231 12.54 18.70 2.16
CA ASP A 231 11.99 19.43 3.30
C ASP A 231 10.48 19.65 3.13
N ASN A 232 10.04 20.03 1.92
CA ASN A 232 8.63 20.24 1.63
C ASN A 232 7.82 18.94 1.63
N VAL A 233 8.34 17.86 1.04
CA VAL A 233 7.69 16.54 1.11
C VAL A 233 7.51 16.09 2.56
N ALA A 234 8.52 16.27 3.41
CA ALA A 234 8.41 15.95 4.83
C ALA A 234 7.31 16.77 5.52
N ILE A 235 7.21 18.08 5.25
CA ILE A 235 6.14 18.95 5.78
C ILE A 235 4.76 18.42 5.37
N TYR A 236 4.56 18.11 4.09
CA TYR A 236 3.26 17.61 3.61
C TYR A 236 2.89 16.27 4.24
N LEU A 237 3.82 15.32 4.29
CA LEU A 237 3.57 14.02 4.91
C LEU A 237 3.24 14.15 6.39
N ASN A 238 3.92 15.05 7.11
CA ASN A 238 3.62 15.30 8.52
C ASN A 238 2.22 15.89 8.71
N LYS A 239 1.80 16.83 7.86
CA LYS A 239 0.43 17.36 7.88
C LYS A 239 -0.61 16.27 7.61
N MET A 240 -0.36 15.40 6.63
CA MET A 240 -1.27 14.30 6.28
C MET A 240 -1.35 13.22 7.36
N LEU A 241 -0.26 13.00 8.10
CA LEU A 241 -0.21 12.05 9.21
C LEU A 241 -0.79 12.63 10.52
N GLN A 242 -0.95 13.96 10.61
CA GLN A 242 -1.38 14.61 11.85
C GLN A 242 -2.73 14.10 12.37
N PRO A 243 -3.79 13.94 11.56
CA PRO A 243 -5.07 13.41 12.04
C PRO A 243 -4.95 12.00 12.65
N VAL A 244 -4.06 11.17 12.09
CA VAL A 244 -3.79 9.82 12.61
C VAL A 244 -3.07 9.90 13.96
N ARG A 245 -2.06 10.77 14.07
CA ARG A 245 -1.34 11.00 15.33
C ARG A 245 -2.28 11.51 16.43
N ASP A 246 -3.13 12.47 16.10
CA ASP A 246 -4.11 13.04 17.02
C ASP A 246 -5.08 11.96 17.51
N HIS A 247 -5.58 11.08 16.62
CA HIS A 247 -6.44 9.96 16.98
C HIS A 247 -5.77 9.04 18.01
N PHE A 248 -4.56 8.56 17.72
CA PHE A 248 -3.83 7.66 18.61
C PHE A 248 -3.27 8.33 19.88
N GLN A 249 -3.28 9.66 19.96
CA GLN A 249 -2.91 10.40 21.15
C GLN A 249 -4.12 10.65 22.07
N ASN A 250 -5.26 11.00 21.48
CA ASN A 250 -6.44 11.49 22.20
C ASN A 250 -7.44 10.36 22.53
N ASP A 251 -7.48 9.28 21.74
CA ASP A 251 -8.28 8.09 22.05
C ASP A 251 -7.46 7.08 22.86
N ALA A 252 -7.85 6.85 24.11
CA ALA A 252 -7.14 5.96 25.03
C ALA A 252 -7.14 4.49 24.56
N ALA A 253 -8.21 4.03 23.91
CA ALA A 253 -8.30 2.66 23.40
C ALA A 253 -7.39 2.47 22.19
N ALA A 254 -7.40 3.41 21.24
CA ALA A 254 -6.50 3.41 20.08
C ALA A 254 -5.04 3.49 20.53
N LYS A 255 -4.71 4.35 21.49
CA LYS A 255 -3.37 4.48 22.06
C LYS A 255 -2.86 3.19 22.70
N SER A 256 -3.74 2.53 23.47
CA SER A 256 -3.44 1.23 24.09
C SER A 256 -3.22 0.15 23.03
N LEU A 257 -4.05 0.12 21.99
CA LEU A 257 -3.92 -0.80 20.87
C LEU A 257 -2.57 -0.62 20.15
N LEU A 258 -2.20 0.61 19.78
CA LEU A 258 -0.90 0.91 19.16
C LEU A 258 0.27 0.46 20.03
N SER A 259 0.21 0.74 21.33
CA SER A 259 1.24 0.33 22.30
C SER A 259 1.39 -1.18 22.39
N GLU A 260 0.31 -1.94 22.19
CA GLU A 260 0.37 -3.40 22.12
C GLU A 260 0.97 -3.88 20.79
N ILE A 261 0.54 -3.30 19.66
CA ILE A 261 1.05 -3.67 18.33
C ILE A 261 2.56 -3.45 18.21
N LYS A 262 3.09 -2.36 18.79
CA LYS A 262 4.55 -2.08 18.81
C LYS A 262 5.38 -3.17 19.50
N LYS A 263 4.77 -4.00 20.37
CA LYS A 263 5.47 -5.11 21.05
C LYS A 263 5.57 -6.37 20.18
N TYR A 264 4.86 -6.44 19.06
CA TYR A 264 4.82 -7.64 18.24
C TYR A 264 6.06 -7.73 17.34
N LYS A 265 6.79 -8.84 17.43
CA LYS A 265 7.84 -9.17 16.47
C LYS A 265 7.23 -9.45 15.10
N VAL A 266 7.65 -8.75 14.06
CA VAL A 266 7.29 -9.03 12.66
C VAL A 266 7.95 -10.35 12.26
N THR A 267 7.18 -11.25 11.64
CA THR A 267 7.68 -12.54 11.14
C THR A 267 7.36 -12.63 9.65
N LYS A 268 8.28 -13.20 8.88
CA LYS A 268 8.10 -13.51 7.46
C LYS A 268 7.40 -14.84 7.27
#